data_AF-A0A847CI46-F1
#
_entry.id   AF-A0A847CI46-F1
#
_cell.length_a   1.000
_cell.length_b   1.000
_cell.length_c   1.000
_cell.angle_alpha   90.00
_cell.angle_beta   90.00
_cell.angle_gamma   90.00
#
_symmetry.space_group_name_H-M   'P 1'
#
loop_
_entity.id
_entity.type
_entity.pdbx_description
1 polymer ?
#
loop_
_entity_poly.entity_id
_entity_poly.type
_entity_poly.pdbx_seq_one_letter_code
_entity_poly.pdbx_strand_id
1 'polypeptide(L)' 'MDKIVLQFISRLVAGLIIGILVGKIVDEKLNTTPWVMIGLIIYVIFGSLYILIKGEK' A
#
# COMPACT_ATOMS: atom_id res chain seq x y z
N MET A 1 4.84 22.21 1.52
CA MET A 1 4.69 20.79 1.16
C MET A 1 3.67 20.75 0.04
N ASP A 2 4.10 20.39 -1.17
CA ASP A 2 3.24 20.47 -2.36
C ASP A 2 1.99 19.60 -2.23
N LYS A 3 0.86 20.11 -2.74
CA LYS A 3 -0.43 19.42 -2.69
C LYS A 3 -0.35 17.98 -3.23
N ILE A 4 0.48 17.77 -4.25
CA ILE A 4 0.73 16.49 -4.90
C ILE A 4 1.42 15.52 -3.92
N VAL A 5 2.44 15.99 -3.21
CA VAL A 5 3.17 15.19 -2.21
C VAL A 5 2.24 14.81 -1.05
N LEU A 6 1.36 15.72 -0.63
CA LEU A 6 0.39 15.47 0.44
C LEU A 6 -0.69 14.45 0.02
N GLN A 7 -1.11 14.49 -1.25
CA GLN A 7 -2.04 13.52 -1.84
C GLN A 7 -1.39 12.14 -2.04
N PHE A 8 -0.10 12.10 -2.38
CA PHE A 8 0.69 10.88 -2.46
C PHE A 8 0.87 10.24 -1.08
N ILE A 9 1.32 11.00 -0.09
CA ILE A 9 1.54 10.50 1.28
C ILE A 9 0.23 9.99 1.87
N SER A 10 -0.88 10.71 1.73
CA SER A 10 -2.18 10.26 2.26
C SER A 10 -2.67 8.96 1.64
N ARG A 11 -2.49 8.77 0.32
CA ARG A 11 -2.82 7.50 -0.35
C ARG A 11 -1.90 6.36 0.06
N LEU A 12 -0.60 6.64 0.21
CA LEU A 12 0.40 5.65 0.60
C LEU A 12 0.16 5.18 2.04
N VAL A 13 -0.08 6.11 2.96
CA VAL A 13 -0.42 5.81 4.37
C VAL A 13 -1.73 5.04 4.45
N ALA A 14 -2.78 5.48 3.75
CA ALA A 14 -4.06 4.75 3.72
C ALA A 14 -3.91 3.34 3.13
N GLY A 15 -3.15 3.20 2.03
CA GLY A 15 -2.86 1.91 1.41
C GLY A 15 -2.09 0.96 2.31
N LEU A 16 -1.08 1.46 3.04
CA LEU A 16 -0.32 0.66 3.99
C LEU A 16 -1.18 0.17 5.16
N ILE A 17 -2.02 1.04 5.73
CA ILE A 17 -2.93 0.66 6.83
C ILE A 17 -3.89 -0.44 6.37
N ILE A 18 -4.49 -0.27 5.18
CA ILE A 18 -5.38 -1.28 4.60
C ILE A 18 -4.62 -2.57 4.30
N GLY A 19 -3.42 -2.48 3.71
CA GLY A 19 -2.59 -3.64 3.38
C GLY A 19 -2.17 -4.44 4.62
N ILE A 20 -1.83 -3.77 5.73
CA ILE A 20 -1.50 -4.43 7.00
C ILE A 20 -2.74 -5.09 7.61
N LEU A 21 -3.89 -4.40 7.65
CA LEU A 21 -5.12 -4.95 8.21
C LEU A 21 -5.62 -6.17 7.42
N VAL A 22 -5.68 -6.05 6.10
CA VAL A 22 -6.08 -7.13 5.20
C VAL A 22 -5.06 -8.26 5.24
N GLY A 23 -3.76 -7.95 5.17
CA GLY A 23 -2.68 -8.93 5.27
C GLY A 23 -2.75 -9.73 6.55
N LYS A 24 -2.93 -9.06 7.70
CA LYS A 24 -3.07 -9.73 9.00
C LYS A 24 -4.29 -10.65 9.06
N ILE A 25 -5.46 -10.18 8.62
CA ILE A 25 -6.69 -11.00 8.62
C ILE A 25 -6.55 -12.22 7.70
N VAL A 26 -5.94 -12.02 6.53
CA VAL A 26 -5.77 -13.10 5.54
C VAL A 26 -4.72 -14.10 6.02
N ASP A 27 -3.59 -13.64 6.56
CA ASP A 27 -2.55 -14.51 7.11
C ASP A 27 -3.07 -15.32 8.31
N GLU A 28 -3.89 -14.69 9.17
CA GLU A 28 -4.53 -15.37 10.32
C GLU A 28 -5.60 -16.38 9.87
N LYS A 29 -6.38 -16.09 8.81
CA LYS A 29 -7.37 -17.02 8.27
C LYS A 29 -6.77 -18.18 7.49
N LEU A 30 -5.68 -17.95 6.76
CA LEU A 30 -5.08 -18.95 5.86
C LEU A 30 -3.93 -19.71 6.50
N ASN A 31 -3.54 -19.37 7.75
CA ASN A 31 -2.31 -19.87 8.38
C ASN A 31 -1.07 -19.72 7.47
N THR A 32 -1.09 -18.73 6.60
CA THR A 32 0.03 -18.45 5.71
C THR A 32 1.10 -17.69 6.49
N THR A 33 2.36 -18.06 6.29
CA THR A 33 3.51 -17.22 6.66
C THR A 33 3.30 -15.82 6.03
N PRO A 34 3.88 -14.73 6.57
CA PRO A 34 3.51 -13.33 6.28
C PRO A 34 3.82 -12.82 4.86
N TRP A 35 3.80 -13.71 3.87
CA TRP A 35 3.93 -13.47 2.44
C TRP A 35 2.80 -12.62 1.87
N VAL A 36 1.56 -12.80 2.32
CA VAL A 36 0.42 -12.02 1.81
C VAL A 36 0.55 -10.57 2.26
N MET A 37 0.89 -10.34 3.54
CA MET A 37 1.19 -9.01 4.04
C MET A 37 2.34 -8.34 3.28
N ILE A 38 3.44 -9.06 3.04
CA ILE A 38 4.58 -8.54 2.24
C ILE A 38 4.13 -8.21 0.81
N GLY A 39 3.36 -9.08 0.16
CA GLY A 39 2.84 -8.85 -1.19
C GLY A 39 1.93 -7.62 -1.27
N LEU A 40 1.07 -7.41 -0.27
CA LEU A 40 0.21 -6.22 -0.18
C LEU A 40 1.03 -4.94 0.04
N ILE A 41 2.07 -4.98 0.87
CA ILE A 41 2.97 -3.83 1.08
C ILE A 41 3.68 -3.47 -0.23
N ILE A 42 4.22 -4.47 -0.94
CA ILE A 42 4.87 -4.28 -2.24
C ILE A 42 3.86 -3.68 -3.24
N TYR A 43 2.66 -4.25 -3.34
CA TYR A 43 1.60 -3.75 -4.21
C TYR A 43 1.26 -2.28 -3.93
N VAL A 44 1.14 -1.90 -2.66
CA VAL A 44 0.87 -0.51 -2.25
C VAL A 44 2.03 0.41 -2.64
N ILE A 45 3.28 0.01 -2.42
CA ILE A 45 4.45 0.82 -2.78
C ILE A 45 4.49 1.06 -4.29
N PHE A 46 4.40 -0.01 -5.09
CA PHE A 46 4.43 0.09 -6.56
C PHE A 46 3.20 0.82 -7.11
N GLY A 47 2.02 0.59 -6.56
CA GLY A 47 0.79 1.30 -6.95
C GLY A 47 0.87 2.79 -6.64
N SER A 48 1.44 3.16 -5.48
CA SER A 48 1.69 4.55 -5.11
C SER A 48 2.67 5.21 -6.07
N LEU A 49 3.79 4.54 -6.36
CA LEU A 49 4.80 5.02 -7.32
C LEU A 49 4.23 5.15 -8.74
N TYR A 50 3.44 4.19 -9.19
CA TYR A 50 2.80 4.24 -10.50
C TYR A 50 1.86 5.45 -10.63
N ILE A 51 1.08 5.74 -9.59
CA ILE A 51 0.19 6.91 -9.56
C ILE A 51 0.98 8.22 -9.55
N LEU A 52 2.13 8.27 -8.87
CA LEU A 52 3.00 9.44 -8.87
C LEU A 52 3.55 9.71 -10.29
N ILE A 53 4.14 8.69 -10.93
CA ILE A 53 4.70 8.78 -12.29
C ILE A 53 3.61 9.11 -13.32
N LYS A 54 2.41 8.55 -13.16
CA LYS A 54 1.27 8.81 -14.05
C LYS A 54 0.62 10.16 -13.80
N GLY A 55 0.64 10.65 -12.56
CA GLY A 55 0.07 11.94 -12.17
C GLY A 55 0.98 13.13 -12.41
N GLU A 56 2.28 12.91 -12.68
CA GLU A 56 3.23 13.92 -13.17
C GLU A 56 3.14 14.16 -14.70
N LYS A 57 2.34 13.39 -15.44
CA LYS A 57 2.01 13.64 -16.86
C LYS A 57 0.68 14.36 -16.99
#